data_AF-A0A258UIW5-F1
#
_entry.id   AF-A0A258UIW5-F1
#
_cell.length_a   1.000
_cell.length_b   1.000
_cell.length_c   1.000
_cell.angle_alpha   90.00
_cell.angle_beta   90.00
_cell.angle_gamma   90.00
#
_symmetry.space_group_name_H-M   'P 1'
#
loop_
_entity.id
_entity.type
_entity.pdbx_description
1 polymer ?
#
loop_
_entity_poly.entity_id
_entity_poly.type
_entity_poly.pdbx_seq_one_letter_code
_entity_poly.pdbx_strand_id
1 'polypeptide(L)'
;MQVFRHLPIQQPTPMALAIGNFDGLHLGHQALLAKLVDTANTKGVTPAVMTFEPHPREYFAPQHAPARLSSMREKLEYFEEAGVQKVFVCRFNQAFASISAQLFMHDILRQHLN
;
A
#
# COMPACT_ATOMS: atom_id res chain seq x y z
N MET A 1 -12.95 -4.42 5.00
CA MET A 1 -11.88 -3.46 4.60
C MET A 1 -12.34 -2.56 3.45
N GLN A 2 -11.91 -1.28 3.38
CA GLN A 2 -12.17 -0.37 2.24
C GLN A 2 -11.00 -0.39 1.25
N VAL A 3 -11.29 -0.40 -0.06
CA VAL A 3 -10.27 -0.41 -1.12
C VAL A 3 -10.43 0.81 -2.03
N PHE A 4 -9.36 1.59 -2.16
CA PHE A 4 -9.27 2.79 -2.97
C PHE A 4 -8.35 2.55 -4.16
N ARG A 5 -8.83 2.81 -5.39
CA ARG A 5 -8.04 2.72 -6.63
C ARG A 5 -7.49 4.08 -7.10
N HIS A 6 -7.71 5.09 -6.29
CA HIS A 6 -7.24 6.46 -6.45
C HIS A 6 -6.95 7.02 -5.06
N LEU A 7 -6.03 7.99 -4.98
CA LEU A 7 -5.84 8.72 -3.74
C LEU A 7 -7.06 9.62 -3.51
N PRO A 8 -7.66 9.62 -2.32
CA PRO A 8 -8.78 10.50 -2.03
C PRO A 8 -8.28 11.96 -2.03
N ILE A 9 -9.09 12.87 -2.59
CA ILE A 9 -8.73 14.29 -2.73
C ILE A 9 -8.63 14.97 -1.36
N GLN A 10 -9.23 14.39 -0.31
CA GLN A 10 -9.15 14.79 1.10
C GLN A 10 -9.65 13.65 2.01
N GLN A 11 -8.79 13.11 2.87
CA GLN A 11 -9.21 12.25 4.00
C GLN A 11 -8.41 12.62 5.26
N PRO A 12 -8.88 13.57 6.09
CA PRO A 12 -8.13 14.07 7.25
C PRO A 12 -8.33 13.16 8.46
N THR A 13 -8.32 11.85 8.28
CA THR A 13 -8.32 10.90 9.41
C THR A 13 -6.91 10.36 9.58
N PRO A 14 -6.23 10.66 10.70
CA PRO A 14 -4.93 10.09 10.99
C PRO A 14 -4.92 8.57 10.81
N MET A 15 -3.85 8.05 10.22
CA MET A 15 -3.67 6.62 9.97
C MET A 15 -2.23 6.19 10.21
N ALA A 16 -2.06 4.90 10.53
CA ALA A 16 -0.78 4.23 10.39
C ALA A 16 -0.75 3.62 8.99
N LEU A 17 0.31 3.85 8.22
CA LEU A 17 0.41 3.41 6.83
C LEU A 17 1.63 2.52 6.63
N ALA A 18 1.42 1.32 6.06
CA ALA A 18 2.50 0.50 5.50
C ALA A 18 2.50 0.60 3.97
N ILE A 19 3.67 0.72 3.34
CA ILE A 19 3.82 0.93 1.90
C ILE A 19 4.67 -0.19 1.32
N GLY A 20 4.20 -0.87 0.28
CA GLY A 20 4.97 -1.93 -0.37
C GLY A 20 4.20 -2.73 -1.42
N ASN A 21 4.92 -3.63 -2.11
CA ASN A 21 4.30 -4.51 -3.13
C ASN A 21 3.54 -5.69 -2.52
N PHE A 22 3.98 -6.14 -1.34
CA PHE A 22 3.40 -7.27 -0.59
C PHE A 22 3.29 -8.57 -1.39
N ASP A 23 4.11 -8.77 -2.42
CA ASP A 23 4.01 -9.98 -3.23
C ASP A 23 4.44 -11.22 -2.42
N GLY A 24 3.59 -12.25 -2.42
CA GLY A 24 3.80 -13.51 -1.72
C GLY A 24 3.65 -13.47 -0.21
N LEU A 25 3.40 -12.29 0.40
CA LEU A 25 3.05 -12.13 1.83
C LEU A 25 3.89 -12.99 2.81
N HIS A 26 5.19 -13.07 2.55
CA HIS A 26 6.13 -13.81 3.39
C HIS A 26 6.17 -13.29 4.83
N LEU A 27 6.86 -14.01 5.73
CA LEU A 27 6.91 -13.70 7.17
C LEU A 27 7.27 -12.23 7.49
N GLY A 28 8.15 -11.61 6.71
CA GLY A 28 8.45 -10.17 6.86
C GLY A 28 7.25 -9.24 6.63
N HIS A 29 6.41 -9.53 5.63
CA HIS A 29 5.18 -8.77 5.38
C HIS A 29 4.16 -9.00 6.50
N GLN A 30 4.03 -10.25 6.97
CA GLN A 30 3.12 -10.58 8.08
C GLN A 30 3.52 -9.85 9.37
N ALA A 31 4.83 -9.82 9.70
CA ALA A 31 5.35 -9.07 10.83
C ALA A 31 5.10 -7.56 10.68
N LEU A 32 5.27 -7.01 9.47
CA LEU A 32 4.98 -5.60 9.18
C LEU A 32 3.49 -5.28 9.38
N LEU A 33 2.58 -6.12 8.89
CA LEU A 33 1.13 -5.94 9.03
C LEU A 33 0.67 -6.08 10.49
N ALA A 34 1.22 -7.05 11.23
CA ALA A 34 0.97 -7.19 12.66
C ALA A 34 1.40 -5.92 13.41
N LYS A 35 2.59 -5.38 13.10
CA LYS A 35 3.08 -4.15 13.73
C LYS A 35 2.26 -2.91 13.33
N LEU A 36 1.80 -2.85 12.08
CA LEU A 36 0.92 -1.81 11.59
C LEU A 36 -0.36 -1.73 12.42
N VAL A 37 -1.02 -2.87 12.63
CA VAL A 37 -2.29 -2.96 13.35
C VAL A 37 -2.11 -2.66 14.85
N ASP A 38 -1.06 -3.22 15.47
CA ASP A 38 -0.68 -2.90 16.85
C ASP A 38 -0.44 -1.40 17.07
N THR A 39 0.30 -0.77 16.16
CA THR A 39 0.60 0.66 16.20
C THR A 39 -0.67 1.50 16.01
N ALA A 40 -1.53 1.09 15.07
CA ALA A 40 -2.79 1.77 14.78
C ALA A 40 -3.72 1.73 16.01
N ASN A 41 -3.88 0.56 16.62
CA ASN A 41 -4.67 0.37 17.83
C ASN A 41 -4.13 1.20 19.00
N THR A 42 -2.81 1.16 19.24
CA THR A 42 -2.16 1.90 20.33
C THR A 42 -2.35 3.42 20.19
N LYS A 43 -2.35 3.93 18.95
CA LYS A 43 -2.50 5.36 18.66
C LYS A 43 -3.95 5.79 18.42
N GLY A 44 -4.91 4.86 18.41
CA GLY A 44 -6.31 5.14 18.10
C GLY A 44 -6.52 5.64 16.66
N VAL A 45 -5.71 5.18 15.70
CA VAL A 45 -5.75 5.59 14.29
C VAL A 45 -6.08 4.41 13.38
N THR A 46 -6.44 4.67 12.13
CA THR A 46 -6.79 3.60 11.18
C THR A 46 -5.54 2.87 10.65
N PRO A 47 -5.48 1.52 10.63
CA PRO A 47 -4.42 0.80 9.93
C PRO A 47 -4.70 0.78 8.42
N ALA A 48 -3.73 1.23 7.63
CA ALA A 48 -3.84 1.31 6.18
C ALA A 48 -2.62 0.74 5.46
N VAL A 49 -2.84 0.23 4.25
CA VAL A 49 -1.80 -0.24 3.34
C VAL A 49 -1.84 0.56 2.03
N MET A 50 -0.68 0.96 1.53
CA MET A 50 -0.51 1.40 0.14
C MET A 50 0.26 0.32 -0.63
N THR A 51 -0.32 -0.13 -1.75
CA THR A 51 0.29 -1.10 -2.65
C THR A 51 0.11 -0.68 -4.11
N PHE A 52 0.70 -1.43 -5.04
CA PHE A 52 0.89 -0.99 -6.42
C PHE A 52 0.38 -2.03 -7.42
N GLU A 53 -0.32 -1.56 -8.46
CA GLU A 53 -0.78 -2.37 -9.59
C GLU A 53 -0.65 -1.58 -10.91
N PRO A 54 0.02 -2.08 -11.96
CA PRO A 54 0.78 -3.34 -12.01
C PRO A 54 1.94 -3.36 -11.03
N HIS A 55 2.49 -4.54 -10.76
CA HIS A 55 3.65 -4.68 -9.90
C HIS A 55 4.82 -3.85 -10.47
N PRO A 56 5.55 -3.04 -9.69
CA PRO A 56 6.61 -2.17 -10.22
C PRO A 56 7.68 -2.89 -11.05
N ARG A 57 7.98 -4.16 -10.73
CA ARG A 57 8.89 -4.98 -11.56
C ARG A 57 8.33 -5.28 -12.96
N GLU A 58 7.02 -5.45 -13.10
CA GLU A 58 6.37 -5.59 -14.41
C GLU A 58 6.44 -4.29 -15.22
N TYR A 59 6.43 -3.14 -14.52
CA TYR A 59 6.61 -1.85 -15.16
C TYR A 59 8.06 -1.65 -15.63
N PHE A 60 9.05 -1.87 -14.76
CA PHE A 60 10.46 -1.60 -15.09
C PHE A 60 11.09 -2.65 -16.00
N ALA A 61 10.64 -3.90 -15.95
CA ALA A 61 11.23 -5.01 -16.68
C ALA A 61 10.16 -5.98 -17.22
N PRO A 62 9.25 -5.53 -18.11
CA PRO A 62 8.09 -6.31 -18.53
C PRO A 62 8.44 -7.68 -19.15
N GLN A 63 9.57 -7.78 -19.87
CA GLN A 63 10.02 -9.03 -20.50
C GLN A 63 10.68 -10.02 -19.53
N HIS A 64 11.13 -9.55 -18.36
CA HIS A 64 11.89 -10.33 -17.39
C HIS A 64 11.25 -10.32 -15.99
N ALA A 65 10.01 -9.83 -15.89
CA ALA A 65 9.30 -9.79 -14.63
C ALA A 65 9.02 -11.23 -14.20
N PRO A 66 9.42 -11.63 -12.99
CA PRO A 66 9.09 -12.96 -12.50
C PRO A 66 7.58 -13.10 -12.36
N ALA A 67 7.11 -14.35 -12.34
CA ALA A 67 5.74 -14.64 -11.98
C ALA A 67 5.42 -14.05 -10.59
N ARG A 68 4.22 -13.47 -10.48
CA ARG A 68 3.72 -13.01 -9.18
C ARG A 68 3.61 -14.20 -8.24
N LEU A 69 4.02 -14.01 -7.00
CA LEU A 69 3.79 -15.01 -5.94
C LEU A 69 2.33 -14.98 -5.45
N SER A 70 1.65 -13.84 -5.63
CA SER A 70 0.26 -13.63 -5.25
C SER A 70 -0.45 -12.68 -6.21
N SER A 71 -1.72 -12.97 -6.49
CA SER A 71 -2.63 -12.07 -7.16
C SER A 71 -2.98 -10.86 -6.29
N MET A 72 -3.49 -9.80 -6.91
CA MET A 72 -4.04 -8.67 -6.16
C MET A 72 -5.20 -9.07 -5.26
N ARG A 73 -5.98 -10.08 -5.66
CA ARG A 73 -7.11 -10.58 -4.87
C ARG A 73 -6.63 -11.23 -3.58
N GLU A 74 -5.69 -12.17 -3.68
CA GLU A 74 -5.10 -12.84 -2.50
C GLU A 74 -4.48 -11.82 -1.55
N LYS A 75 -3.77 -10.81 -2.06
CA LYS A 75 -3.24 -9.73 -1.22
C LYS A 75 -4.31 -9.00 -0.43
N LEU A 76 -5.45 -8.68 -1.06
CA LEU A 76 -6.56 -8.00 -0.39
C LEU A 76 -7.22 -8.89 0.67
N GLU A 77 -7.40 -10.17 0.40
CA GLU A 77 -7.94 -11.15 1.36
C GLU A 77 -7.04 -11.23 2.60
N TYR A 78 -5.72 -11.35 2.41
CA TYR A 78 -4.77 -11.35 3.53
C TYR A 78 -4.68 -10.02 4.29
N PHE A 79 -4.79 -8.87 3.61
CA PHE A 79 -4.83 -7.58 4.31
C PHE A 79 -6.05 -7.48 5.22
N GLU A 80 -7.20 -7.94 4.75
CA GLU A 80 -8.43 -7.98 5.54
C GLU A 80 -8.29 -8.91 6.75
N GLU A 81 -7.75 -10.11 6.55
CA GLU A 81 -7.45 -11.06 7.64
C GLU A 81 -6.46 -10.49 8.67
N ALA A 82 -5.46 -9.74 8.22
CA ALA A 82 -4.49 -9.08 9.09
C ALA A 82 -5.08 -7.90 9.88
N GLY A 83 -6.31 -7.47 9.62
CA GLY A 83 -6.97 -6.35 10.31
C GLY A 83 -6.71 -4.99 9.67
N VAL A 84 -6.24 -4.94 8.42
CA VAL A 84 -6.13 -3.68 7.66
C VAL A 84 -7.53 -3.16 7.36
N GLN A 85 -7.74 -1.86 7.59
CA GLN A 85 -9.05 -1.24 7.39
C GLN A 85 -9.15 -0.49 6.06
N LYS A 86 -8.05 0.08 5.57
CA LYS A 86 -7.99 0.81 4.29
C LYS A 86 -6.83 0.32 3.42
N VAL A 87 -7.07 0.13 2.13
CA VAL A 87 -6.04 -0.21 1.15
C VAL A 87 -6.08 0.77 -0.01
N PHE A 88 -4.95 1.42 -0.29
CA PHE A 88 -4.73 2.26 -1.46
C PHE A 88 -3.97 1.46 -2.51
N VAL A 89 -4.64 1.09 -3.60
CA VAL A 89 -4.02 0.44 -4.75
C VAL A 89 -3.65 1.52 -5.76
N CYS A 90 -2.41 1.97 -5.68
CA CYS A 90 -1.86 3.00 -6.55
C CYS A 90 -1.50 2.41 -7.91
N ARG A 91 -1.94 3.08 -8.99
CA ARG A 91 -1.52 2.70 -10.33
C ARG A 91 -0.04 3.01 -10.53
N PHE A 92 0.78 1.99 -10.74
CA PHE A 92 2.20 2.19 -11.03
C PHE A 92 2.42 2.40 -12.53
N ASN A 93 2.90 3.59 -12.90
CA ASN A 93 3.14 4.00 -14.28
C ASN A 93 4.27 5.03 -14.34
N GLN A 94 4.57 5.56 -15.52
CA GLN A 94 5.62 6.58 -15.69
C GLN A 94 5.40 7.81 -14.80
N ALA A 95 4.16 8.28 -14.70
CA ALA A 95 3.85 9.46 -13.89
C ALA A 95 4.19 9.21 -12.42
N PHE A 96 3.77 8.06 -11.86
CA PHE A 96 4.07 7.67 -10.49
C PHE A 96 5.58 7.43 -10.27
N ALA A 97 6.24 6.73 -11.18
CA ALA A 97 7.67 6.44 -11.11
C ALA A 97 8.56 7.69 -11.21
N SER A 98 8.03 8.78 -11.78
CA SER A 98 8.74 10.06 -11.92
C SER A 98 8.57 10.98 -10.71
N ILE A 99 7.76 10.59 -9.71
CA ILE A 99 7.56 11.39 -8.50
C ILE A 99 8.86 11.34 -7.67
N SER A 100 9.42 12.51 -7.38
CA SER A 100 10.57 12.60 -6.48
C SER A 100 10.18 12.22 -5.06
N ALA A 101 11.15 11.77 -4.26
CA ALA A 101 10.90 11.45 -2.85
C ALA A 101 10.28 12.63 -2.09
N GLN A 102 10.69 13.86 -2.39
CA GLN A 102 10.17 15.08 -1.78
C GLN A 102 8.68 15.29 -2.11
N LEU A 103 8.31 15.15 -3.37
CA LEU A 103 6.91 15.28 -3.81
C LEU A 103 6.06 14.13 -3.29
N PHE A 104 6.60 12.91 -3.21
CA PHE A 104 5.89 11.79 -2.60
C PHE A 104 5.55 12.06 -1.13
N MET A 105 6.52 12.55 -0.35
CA MET A 105 6.30 12.91 1.06
C MET A 105 5.29 14.04 1.22
N HIS A 106 5.43 15.11 0.42
CA HIS A 106 4.60 16.30 0.56
C HIS A 106 3.20 16.11 -0.04
N ASP A 107 3.10 15.76 -1.31
CA ASP A 107 1.83 15.73 -2.01
C ASP A 107 1.07 14.45 -1.64
N ILE A 108 1.70 13.28 -1.69
CA ILE A 108 0.97 12.02 -1.48
C ILE A 108 0.72 11.77 0.02
N LEU A 109 1.79 11.72 0.83
CA LEU A 109 1.62 11.32 2.23
C LEU A 109 1.01 12.43 3.10
N ARG A 110 1.46 13.67 2.95
CA ARG A 110 1.01 14.77 3.82
C ARG A 110 -0.31 15.38 3.37
N GLN A 111 -0.54 15.60 2.07
CA GLN A 111 -1.77 16.29 1.64
C GLN A 111 -2.97 15.34 1.44
N HIS A 112 -2.77 14.11 0.98
CA HIS A 112 -3.88 13.21 0.64
C HIS A 112 -4.19 12.17 1.73
N LEU A 113 -3.26 11.86 2.64
CA LEU A 113 -3.36 10.72 3.58
C LEU A 113 -3.20 11.06 5.07
N ASN A 114 -2.92 12.33 5.42
CA ASN A 114 -2.80 12.84 6.78
C ASN A 114 -3.52 14.19 6.90
#